data_AF-A0A2G9LZ68-F1
#
_entry.id   AF-A0A2G9LZ68-F1
#
_cell.length_a   1.000
_cell.length_b   1.000
_cell.length_c   1.000
_cell.angle_alpha   90.00
_cell.angle_beta   90.00
_cell.angle_gamma   90.00
#
_symmetry.space_group_name_H-M   'P 1'
#
loop_
_entity.id
_entity.type
_entity.pdbx_description
1 polymer ?
#
loop_
_entity_poly.entity_id
_entity_poly.type
_entity_poly.pdbx_seq_one_letter_code
_entity_poly.pdbx_strand_id
1 'polypeptide(L)'
;TSCSLAYRLALNRVINNNLALNTRNFIALDEPTDGFSNQQLDRMRDVLDQLGLKQVIIVSHEQKIESFVESVIRIAKEEHVSRVC
;
A
#
# COMPACT_ATOMS: atom_id res chain seq x y z
N THR A 1 2.58 -10.13 -10.38
CA THR A 1 2.45 -8.86 -9.63
C THR A 1 3.21 -8.86 -8.31
N SER A 2 3.20 -9.93 -7.51
CA SER A 2 3.87 -9.95 -6.18
C SER A 2 5.41 -9.77 -6.21
N CYS A 3 6.09 -10.18 -7.29
CA CYS A 3 7.55 -10.07 -7.41
C CYS A 3 8.03 -8.61 -7.56
N SER A 4 7.30 -7.77 -8.31
CA SER A 4 7.67 -6.36 -8.50
C SER A 4 7.45 -5.52 -7.23
N LEU A 5 6.43 -5.87 -6.43
CA LEU A 5 6.21 -5.29 -5.10
C LEU A 5 7.35 -5.66 -4.14
N ALA A 6 7.67 -6.94 -4.02
CA ALA A 6 8.76 -7.42 -3.17
C ALA A 6 10.11 -6.79 -3.55
N TYR A 7 10.39 -6.67 -4.85
CA TYR A 7 11.61 -6.01 -5.35
C TYR A 7 11.68 -4.53 -4.96
N ARG A 8 10.58 -3.76 -5.13
CA ARG A 8 10.52 -2.34 -4.73
C ARG A 8 10.65 -2.14 -3.22
N LEU A 9 10.02 -3.01 -2.41
CA LEU A 9 10.12 -2.95 -0.95
C LEU A 9 11.55 -3.30 -0.48
N ALA A 10 12.16 -4.33 -1.06
CA ALA A 10 13.54 -4.73 -0.74
C ALA A 10 14.54 -3.63 -1.13
N LEU A 11 14.38 -3.00 -2.31
CA LEU A 11 15.21 -1.86 -2.72
C LEU A 11 15.07 -0.68 -1.77
N ASN A 12 13.84 -0.29 -1.41
CA ASN A 12 13.61 0.79 -0.45
C ASN A 12 14.27 0.49 0.90
N ARG A 13 14.17 -0.75 1.39
CA ARG A 13 14.81 -1.17 2.64
C ARG A 13 16.35 -1.11 2.56
N VAL A 14 16.93 -1.60 1.47
CA VAL A 14 18.40 -1.60 1.25
C VAL A 14 18.95 -0.18 1.12
N ILE A 15 18.25 0.70 0.39
CA ILE A 15 18.63 2.12 0.22
C ILE A 15 18.55 2.85 1.56
N ASN A 16 17.45 2.71 2.30
CA ASN A 16 17.28 3.35 3.62
C ASN A 16 18.34 2.87 4.63
N ASN A 17 18.74 1.59 4.59
CA ASN A 17 19.72 1.03 5.52
C ASN A 17 21.18 1.34 5.16
N ASN A 18 21.55 1.40 3.87
CA ASN A 18 22.95 1.57 3.47
C ASN A 18 23.36 3.02 3.22
N LEU A 19 22.43 3.89 2.84
CA LEU A 19 22.80 5.22 2.34
C LEU A 19 22.44 6.36 3.32
N ALA A 20 21.78 6.08 4.45
CA ALA A 20 21.23 7.11 5.36
C ALA A 20 20.47 8.24 4.61
N LEU A 21 20.00 7.93 3.40
CA LEU A 21 19.17 8.82 2.64
C LEU A 21 17.79 8.66 3.25
N ASN A 22 17.25 9.77 3.75
CA ASN A 22 15.83 9.89 4.09
C ASN A 22 14.99 9.81 2.79
N THR A 23 15.19 8.76 1.99
CA THR A 23 14.46 8.54 0.75
C THR A 23 13.02 8.24 1.10
N ARG A 24 12.22 9.32 1.01
CA ARG A 24 10.76 9.41 1.09
C ARG A 24 10.13 8.15 1.68
N ASN A 25 9.82 8.21 2.97
CA ASN A 25 9.09 7.20 3.77
C ASN A 25 7.62 7.03 3.32
N PHE A 26 7.39 7.07 2.01
CA PHE A 26 6.12 7.12 1.31
C PHE A 26 6.07 5.98 0.28
N ILE A 27 5.03 5.17 0.33
CA ILE A 27 4.75 4.17 -0.70
C ILE A 27 3.32 4.35 -1.19
N ALA A 28 3.14 4.35 -2.51
CA ALA A 28 1.83 4.23 -3.15
C ALA A 28 1.73 2.87 -3.85
N LEU A 29 0.67 2.13 -3.55
CA LEU A 29 0.35 0.83 -4.14
C LEU A 29 -0.95 0.95 -4.92
N ASP A 30 -0.90 0.63 -6.21
CA ASP A 30 -2.07 0.63 -7.10
C ASP A 30 -2.54 -0.81 -7.30
N GLU A 31 -3.76 -1.11 -6.81
CA GLU A 31 -4.38 -2.44 -6.79
C GLU A 31 -3.43 -3.59 -6.41
N PRO A 32 -2.63 -3.49 -5.32
CA PRO A 32 -1.70 -4.56 -4.93
C PRO A 32 -2.41 -5.80 -4.40
N THR A 33 -3.71 -5.71 -4.16
CA THR A 33 -4.54 -6.73 -3.51
C THR A 33 -5.32 -7.58 -4.47
N ASP A 34 -5.32 -7.23 -5.76
CA ASP A 34 -5.94 -8.05 -6.79
C ASP A 34 -5.29 -9.44 -6.83
N GLY A 35 -6.11 -10.47 -6.65
CA GLY A 35 -5.68 -11.87 -6.55
C GLY A 35 -5.04 -12.28 -5.22
N PHE A 36 -5.10 -11.46 -4.18
CA PHE A 36 -4.64 -11.84 -2.82
C PHE A 36 -5.78 -12.48 -2.03
N SER A 37 -5.51 -13.63 -1.42
CA SER A 37 -6.41 -14.19 -0.42
C SER A 37 -6.43 -13.33 0.86
N ASN A 38 -7.50 -13.46 1.64
CA ASN A 38 -7.66 -12.79 2.93
C ASN A 38 -6.42 -12.95 3.83
N GLN A 39 -5.80 -14.13 3.87
CA GLN A 39 -4.62 -14.38 4.69
C GLN A 39 -3.36 -13.66 4.17
N GLN A 40 -3.25 -13.47 2.84
CA GLN A 40 -2.14 -12.74 2.24
C GLN A 40 -2.26 -11.23 2.48
N LEU A 41 -3.48 -10.69 2.55
CA LEU A 41 -3.72 -9.30 2.94
C LEU A 41 -3.28 -9.02 4.38
N ASP A 42 -3.56 -9.96 5.29
CA ASP A 42 -3.11 -9.84 6.68
C ASP A 42 -1.57 -9.83 6.77
N ARG A 43 -0.88 -10.68 5.99
CA ARG A 43 0.59 -10.63 5.89
C ARG A 43 1.13 -9.34 5.28
N MET A 44 0.42 -8.76 4.31
CA MET A 44 0.83 -7.50 3.70
C MET A 44 0.80 -6.37 4.73
N ARG A 45 -0.23 -6.33 5.59
CA ARG A 45 -0.30 -5.40 6.72
C ARG A 45 0.92 -5.55 7.63
N ASP A 46 1.22 -6.77 8.07
CA ASP A 46 2.35 -7.03 8.96
C ASP A 46 3.69 -6.56 8.35
N VAL A 47 3.88 -6.76 7.05
CA VAL A 47 5.10 -6.31 6.33
C VAL A 47 5.17 -4.79 6.24
N LEU A 48 4.05 -4.12 5.95
CA LEU A 48 3.99 -2.65 5.89
C LEU A 48 4.30 -2.02 7.25
N ASP A 49 3.78 -2.60 8.34
CA ASP A 49 4.06 -2.17 9.70
C ASP A 49 5.55 -2.37 10.06
N GLN A 50 6.16 -3.49 9.70
CA GLN A 50 7.58 -3.77 9.93
C GLN A 50 8.53 -2.86 9.14
N LEU A 51 8.09 -2.34 7.99
CA LEU A 51 8.90 -1.43 7.18
C LEU A 51 9.05 -0.04 7.80
N GLY A 52 8.21 0.32 8.78
CA GLY A 52 8.31 1.61 9.48
C GLY A 52 8.15 2.82 8.56
N LEU A 53 7.33 2.68 7.51
CA LEU A 53 7.04 3.76 6.57
C LEU A 53 6.19 4.83 7.26
N LYS A 54 6.43 6.11 6.95
CA LYS A 54 5.66 7.23 7.54
C LYS A 54 4.30 7.40 6.87
N GLN A 55 4.18 7.01 5.60
CA GLN A 55 2.95 7.15 4.85
C GLN A 55 2.83 6.02 3.81
N VAL A 56 1.67 5.39 3.76
CA VAL A 56 1.33 4.38 2.76
C VAL A 56 -0.02 4.74 2.17
N ILE A 57 -0.10 4.82 0.84
CA ILE A 57 -1.35 4.96 0.10
C ILE A 57 -1.61 3.63 -0.60
N ILE A 58 -2.80 3.08 -0.40
CA ILE A 58 -3.24 1.84 -1.03
C ILE A 58 -4.50 2.15 -1.81
N VAL A 59 -4.47 1.89 -3.11
CA VAL A 59 -5.66 1.87 -3.96
C VAL A 59 -6.13 0.44 -4.05
N SER A 60 -7.38 0.19 -3.71
CA SER A 60 -7.97 -1.13 -3.74
C SER A 60 -9.49 -1.05 -3.80
N HIS A 61 -10.09 -2.04 -4.44
CA HIS A 61 -11.52 -2.30 -4.40
C HIS A 61 -11.93 -3.32 -3.32
N GLU A 62 -10.97 -3.86 -2.55
CA GLU A 62 -11.20 -4.85 -1.49
C GLU A 62 -11.63 -4.20 -0.17
N GLN A 63 -12.87 -4.47 0.28
CA GLN A 63 -13.41 -3.93 1.54
C GLN A 63 -12.59 -4.34 2.77
N LYS A 64 -11.90 -5.49 2.73
CA LYS A 64 -11.10 -5.97 3.86
C LYS A 64 -9.97 -4.98 4.20
N ILE A 65 -9.46 -4.22 3.23
CA ILE A 65 -8.40 -3.22 3.48
C ILE A 65 -8.85 -2.12 4.43
N GLU A 66 -10.12 -1.73 4.33
CA GLU A 66 -10.67 -0.67 5.18
C GLU A 66 -10.50 -0.98 6.68
N SER A 67 -10.48 -2.27 7.05
CA SER A 67 -10.33 -2.69 8.44
C SER A 67 -8.93 -2.48 9.04
N PHE A 68 -7.91 -2.20 8.22
CA PHE A 68 -6.53 -2.11 8.67
C PHE A 68 -5.78 -0.85 8.22
N VAL A 69 -6.47 0.11 7.60
CA VAL A 69 -5.92 1.43 7.28
C VAL A 69 -6.40 2.49 8.29
N GLU A 70 -5.62 3.55 8.47
CA GLU A 70 -5.97 4.65 9.37
C GLU A 70 -7.01 5.61 8.77
N SER A 71 -6.97 5.79 7.45
CA SER A 71 -7.85 6.71 6.72
C SER A 71 -8.33 6.05 5.44
N VAL A 72 -9.63 6.20 5.16
CA VAL A 72 -10.27 5.69 3.94
C VAL A 72 -10.80 6.87 3.15
N ILE A 73 -10.41 6.96 1.89
CA ILE A 73 -10.97 7.93 0.93
C ILE A 73 -11.79 7.12 -0.07
N ARG A 74 -13.11 7.32 -0.08
CA ARG A 74 -14.00 6.66 -1.05
C ARG A 74 -14.11 7.53 -2.29
N ILE A 75 -13.94 6.91 -3.45
CA ILE A 75 -14.17 7.56 -4.75
C ILE A 75 -15.37 6.88 -5.40
N ALA A 76 -16.40 7.65 -5.74
CA ALA A 76 -17.53 7.20 -6.53
C ALA A 76 -17.57 7.92 -7.87
N LYS A 77 -18.13 7.25 -8.88
CA LYS A 77 -18.36 7.84 -10.20
C LYS A 77 -19.82 8.22 -10.34
N GLU A 78 -20.11 9.52 -10.42
CA GLU A 78 -21.44 10.08 -10.61
C GLU A 78 -21.46 10.90 -11.90
N GLU A 79 -22.39 10.61 -12.81
CA GLU A 79 -22.57 11.37 -14.05
C GLU A 79 -21.26 11.60 -14.85
N HIS A 80 -20.41 10.57 -14.94
CA HIS A 80 -19.09 10.62 -15.59
C HIS A 80 -18.02 11.46 -14.87
N VAL A 81 -18.30 11.95 -13.67
CA VAL A 81 -17.36 12.67 -12.80
C VAL A 81 -16.99 11.81 -11.60
N SER A 82 -15.71 11.70 -11.29
CA SER A 82 -15.24 11.07 -10.05
C SER A 82 -15.37 12.06 -8.89
N ARG A 83 -16.12 11.69 -7.84
CA ARG A 83 -16.28 12.46 -6.60
C ARG A 83 -15.74 11.69 -5.39
N VAL A 84 -15.28 12.43 -4.40
CA VAL A 84 -14.96 11.89 -3.08
C VAL A 84 -16.24 11.86 -2.25
N CYS A 85 -16.52 10.71 -1.64
CA CYS A 85 -17.73 10.47 -0.82
C CYS A 85 -17.39 10.42 0.67
#